data_AF-A0A834Y1L9-F1
#
_entry.id   AF-A0A834Y1L9-F1
#
_cell.length_a   1.000
_cell.length_b   1.000
_cell.length_c   1.000
_cell.angle_alpha   90.00
_cell.angle_beta   90.00
_cell.angle_gamma   90.00
#
_symmetry.space_group_name_H-M   'P 1'
#
loop_
_entity.id
_entity.type
_entity.pdbx_description
1 polymer ?
#
loop_
_entity_poly.entity_id
_entity_poly.type
_entity_poly.pdbx_seq_one_letter_code
_entity_poly.pdbx_strand_id
1 'polypeptide(L)'
;MNTKLNAMGKTKNFPGIMVLQEQPLNVLNDIALRYTEEGEHVRVSTRTGRIIPIPITQQQETIDYKAAPHLYNDQPKDTSKADAQKITYKAALKTFEMDIMEKMGIKED
;
A
#
# COMPACT_ATOMS: atom_id res chain seq x y z
N MET A 1 14.34 -23.17 8.52
CA MET A 1 13.30 -22.38 9.21
C MET A 1 13.42 -22.62 10.70
N ASN A 2 13.25 -21.60 11.53
CA ASN A 2 13.31 -21.70 12.98
C ASN A 2 11.88 -21.83 13.53
N THR A 3 11.49 -23.02 13.96
CA THR A 3 10.11 -23.30 14.40
C THR A 3 10.09 -24.15 15.67
N LYS A 4 9.03 -24.02 16.46
CA LYS A 4 8.78 -24.82 17.67
C LYS A 4 7.33 -25.29 17.71
N LEU A 5 7.08 -26.45 18.29
CA LEU A 5 5.73 -26.97 18.48
C LEU A 5 5.10 -26.35 19.74
N ASN A 6 3.96 -25.69 19.60
CA ASN A 6 3.20 -25.11 20.70
C ASN A 6 1.76 -25.64 20.70
N ALA A 7 1.22 -25.92 21.89
CA ALA A 7 -0.17 -26.33 22.06
C ALA A 7 -1.08 -25.09 22.02
N MET A 8 -1.98 -25.02 21.03
CA MET A 8 -2.93 -23.93 20.84
C MET A 8 -4.35 -24.35 21.25
N GLY A 9 -5.11 -23.43 21.85
CA GLY A 9 -6.51 -23.68 22.25
C GLY A 9 -6.69 -24.64 23.43
N LYS A 10 -5.65 -24.83 24.26
CA LYS A 10 -5.72 -25.69 25.45
C LYS A 10 -6.76 -25.15 26.46
N THR A 11 -7.63 -26.02 26.95
CA THR A 11 -8.58 -25.74 28.04
C THR A 11 -8.42 -26.78 29.15
N LYS A 12 -9.21 -26.68 30.23
CA LYS A 12 -9.17 -27.65 31.34
C LYS A 12 -9.50 -29.09 30.91
N ASN A 13 -10.38 -29.25 29.91
CA ASN A 13 -10.88 -30.55 29.45
C ASN A 13 -10.36 -30.93 28.06
N PHE A 14 -9.58 -30.06 27.41
CA PHE A 14 -9.05 -30.28 26.07
C PHE A 14 -7.55 -29.94 26.04
N PRO A 15 -6.66 -30.89 25.71
CA PRO A 15 -5.22 -30.69 25.77
C PRO A 15 -4.69 -29.66 24.75
N GLY A 16 -5.50 -29.24 23.78
CA GLY A 16 -5.10 -28.33 22.70
C GLY A 16 -4.63 -29.09 21.46
N ILE A 17 -4.40 -28.34 20.38
CA ILE A 17 -3.85 -28.86 19.12
C ILE A 17 -2.40 -28.39 19.01
N MET A 18 -1.49 -29.30 18.66
CA MET A 18 -0.08 -28.95 18.43
C MET A 18 0.06 -28.24 17.09
N VAL A 19 0.58 -27.01 17.11
CA VAL A 19 0.82 -26.18 15.94
C VAL A 19 2.30 -25.83 15.86
N LEU A 20 2.86 -25.86 14.66
CA LEU A 20 4.23 -25.41 14.41
C LEU A 20 4.24 -23.88 14.35
N GLN A 21 4.92 -23.25 15.31
CA GLN A 21 5.03 -21.81 15.41
C GLN A 21 6.42 -21.33 15.00
N GLU A 22 6.47 -20.33 14.13
CA GLU A 22 7.72 -19.67 13.71
C GLU A 22 8.38 -18.92 14.88
N GLN A 23 9.69 -18.85 14.85
CA GLN A 23 10.51 -18.17 15.85
C GLN A 23 11.40 -17.12 15.18
N PRO A 24 11.66 -15.99 15.84
CA PRO A 24 12.47 -14.93 15.27
C PRO A 24 13.90 -15.41 14.97
N LEU A 25 14.53 -14.73 14.02
CA LEU A 25 15.90 -14.97 13.59
C LEU A 25 16.64 -13.64 13.57
N ASN A 26 17.95 -13.70 13.83
CA ASN A 26 18.83 -12.56 13.60
C ASN A 26 19.07 -12.41 12.09
N VAL A 27 18.97 -11.18 11.59
CA VAL A 27 19.15 -10.85 10.17
C VAL A 27 20.59 -10.47 9.85
N LEU A 28 21.07 -10.84 8.66
CA LEU A 28 22.39 -10.47 8.13
C LEU A 28 22.30 -9.17 7.31
N ASN A 29 23.38 -8.37 7.31
CA ASN A 29 23.40 -7.01 6.74
C ASN A 29 24.19 -6.89 5.42
N ASP A 30 24.17 -7.92 4.56
CA ASP A 30 25.02 -7.97 3.35
C ASP A 30 24.46 -7.19 2.14
N ILE A 31 23.52 -6.27 2.37
CA ILE A 31 22.81 -5.50 1.34
C ILE A 31 23.05 -4.01 1.58
N ALA A 32 23.44 -3.30 0.52
CA ALA A 32 23.61 -1.85 0.53
C ALA A 32 22.53 -1.16 -0.29
N LEU A 33 22.14 0.05 0.10
CA LEU A 33 21.25 0.92 -0.67
C LEU A 33 22.08 1.81 -1.59
N ARG A 34 21.74 1.85 -2.88
CA ARG A 34 22.41 2.66 -3.91
C ARG A 34 21.38 3.29 -4.84
N TYR A 35 21.77 4.35 -5.53
CA TYR A 35 20.97 4.95 -6.60
C TYR A 35 21.39 4.41 -7.96
N THR A 36 20.43 4.19 -8.85
CA THR A 36 20.68 4.01 -10.28
C THR A 36 20.99 5.35 -10.94
N GLU A 37 21.45 5.32 -12.19
CA GLU A 37 21.68 6.53 -12.99
C GLU A 37 20.39 7.33 -13.23
N GLU A 38 19.24 6.65 -13.22
CA GLU A 38 17.90 7.23 -13.33
C GLU A 38 17.42 7.84 -11.99
N GLY A 39 18.20 7.73 -10.92
CA GLY A 39 17.88 8.26 -9.59
C GLY A 39 17.00 7.35 -8.73
N GLU A 40 16.77 6.10 -9.15
CA GLU A 40 15.96 5.14 -8.38
C GLU A 40 16.77 4.50 -7.25
N HIS A 41 16.15 4.37 -6.07
CA HIS A 41 16.73 3.66 -4.93
C HIS A 41 16.64 2.15 -5.10
N VAL A 42 17.79 1.48 -5.13
CA VAL A 42 17.89 0.03 -5.31
C VAL A 42 18.72 -0.64 -4.21
N ARG A 43 18.33 -1.88 -3.88
CA ARG A 43 19.09 -2.76 -2.98
C ARG A 43 20.12 -3.53 -3.79
N VAL A 44 21.37 -3.47 -3.38
CA VAL A 44 22.49 -4.10 -4.09
C VAL A 44 23.23 -5.06 -3.18
N SER A 45 23.51 -6.26 -3.68
CA SER A 45 24.37 -7.23 -2.99
C SER A 45 25.79 -6.69 -2.87
N THR A 46 26.33 -6.62 -1.65
CA THR A 46 27.70 -6.16 -1.40
C THR A 46 28.76 -7.03 -2.08
N ARG A 47 28.54 -8.34 -2.15
CA ARG A 47 29.49 -9.31 -2.72
C ARG A 47 29.51 -9.34 -4.26
N THR A 48 28.34 -9.19 -4.89
CA THR A 48 28.20 -9.42 -6.35
C THR A 48 27.83 -8.17 -7.15
N GLY A 49 27.42 -7.09 -6.48
CA GLY A 49 26.93 -5.88 -7.15
C GLY A 49 25.58 -6.04 -7.84
N ARG A 50 24.91 -7.20 -7.72
CA ARG A 50 23.60 -7.42 -8.35
C ARG A 50 22.48 -6.68 -7.61
N ILE A 51 21.56 -6.10 -8.37
CA ILE A 51 20.35 -5.49 -7.85
C ILE A 51 19.39 -6.59 -7.39
N ILE A 52 18.86 -6.44 -6.18
CA ILE A 52 17.87 -7.34 -5.57
C ILE A 52 16.50 -6.66 -5.66
N PRO A 53 15.62 -7.09 -6.58
CA PRO A 53 14.31 -6.48 -6.74
C PRO A 53 13.47 -6.65 -5.47
N ILE A 54 12.52 -5.74 -5.26
CA ILE A 54 11.55 -5.87 -4.18
C ILE A 54 10.56 -6.99 -4.57
N PRO A 55 10.25 -7.94 -3.67
CA PRO A 55 9.23 -8.95 -3.93
C PRO A 55 7.89 -8.32 -4.35
N ILE A 56 7.24 -8.91 -5.35
CA ILE A 56 5.99 -8.39 -5.94
C ILE A 56 4.89 -8.25 -4.89
N THR A 57 4.79 -9.19 -3.95
CA THR A 57 3.83 -9.14 -2.84
C THR A 57 4.02 -7.88 -1.99
N GLN A 58 5.27 -7.54 -1.65
CA GLN A 58 5.59 -6.32 -0.91
C GLN A 58 5.39 -5.04 -1.73
N GLN A 59 5.44 -5.12 -3.07
CA GLN A 59 5.19 -3.98 -3.95
C GLN A 59 3.70 -3.70 -4.16
N GLN A 60 2.87 -4.73 -4.16
CA GLN A 60 1.46 -4.63 -4.52
C GLN A 60 0.52 -4.63 -3.32
N GLU A 61 0.91 -5.31 -2.23
CA GLU A 61 0.12 -5.34 -1.01
C GLU A 61 0.29 -4.02 -0.25
N THR A 62 -0.84 -3.42 0.09
CA THR A 62 -0.92 -2.30 1.04
C THR A 62 -1.61 -2.76 2.32
N ILE A 63 -1.62 -1.93 3.36
CA ILE A 63 -2.29 -2.26 4.63
C ILE A 63 -3.74 -2.68 4.39
N ASP A 64 -4.43 -1.98 3.49
CA ASP A 64 -5.85 -2.15 3.22
C ASP A 64 -6.12 -3.13 2.07
N TYR A 65 -5.20 -3.24 1.09
CA TYR A 65 -5.37 -4.10 -0.07
C TYR A 65 -4.30 -5.19 -0.09
N LYS A 66 -4.70 -6.40 0.32
CA LYS A 66 -3.91 -7.63 0.12
C LYS A 66 -4.09 -8.24 -1.27
N ALA A 67 -5.08 -7.77 -2.01
CA ALA A 67 -5.37 -8.18 -3.38
C ALA A 67 -4.83 -7.13 -4.35
N ALA A 68 -4.31 -7.59 -5.48
CA ALA A 68 -3.80 -6.69 -6.51
C ALA A 68 -4.89 -5.72 -7.01
N PRO A 69 -4.56 -4.47 -7.39
CA PRO A 69 -5.54 -3.44 -7.73
C PRO A 69 -6.56 -3.83 -8.82
N HIS A 70 -6.20 -4.74 -9.72
CA HIS A 70 -7.08 -5.23 -10.78
C HIS A 70 -8.23 -6.13 -10.28
N LEU A 71 -8.16 -6.60 -9.03
CA LEU A 71 -9.22 -7.36 -8.37
C LEU A 71 -10.23 -6.44 -7.66
N TYR A 72 -9.99 -5.12 -7.65
CA TYR A 72 -10.96 -4.17 -7.11
C TYR A 72 -12.22 -4.16 -7.98
N ASN A 73 -13.38 -4.23 -7.34
CA ASN A 73 -14.66 -4.15 -8.01
C ASN A 73 -15.40 -2.90 -7.55
N ASP A 74 -15.67 -2.00 -8.49
CA ASP A 74 -16.28 -0.72 -8.24
C ASP A 74 -17.66 -0.89 -7.58
N GLN A 75 -17.85 -0.21 -6.47
CA GLN A 75 -19.11 -0.15 -5.75
C GLN A 75 -20.02 0.94 -6.35
N PRO A 76 -21.34 0.90 -6.12
CA PRO A 76 -22.27 1.90 -6.63
C PRO A 76 -21.98 3.36 -6.21
N LYS A 77 -21.15 3.56 -5.18
CA LYS A 77 -20.75 4.87 -4.66
C LYS A 77 -19.33 5.27 -5.07
N ASP A 78 -18.64 4.42 -5.83
CA ASP A 78 -17.27 4.71 -6.28
C ASP A 78 -17.30 5.58 -7.53
N THR A 79 -16.34 6.49 -7.62
CA THR A 79 -16.17 7.34 -8.80
C THR A 79 -15.30 6.64 -9.82
N SER A 80 -15.71 6.64 -11.09
CA SER A 80 -14.92 6.04 -12.15
C SER A 80 -13.57 6.76 -12.32
N LYS A 81 -12.55 6.02 -12.76
CA LYS A 81 -11.22 6.59 -13.04
C LYS A 81 -11.31 7.76 -14.04
N ALA A 82 -12.16 7.65 -15.04
CA ALA A 82 -12.32 8.67 -16.08
C ALA A 82 -12.91 9.98 -15.51
N ASP A 83 -13.91 9.87 -14.64
CA ASP A 83 -14.54 11.04 -14.02
C ASP A 83 -13.60 11.71 -13.01
N ALA A 84 -12.85 10.91 -12.23
CA ALA A 84 -11.90 11.43 -11.25
C ALA A 84 -10.69 12.13 -11.89
N GLN A 85 -10.21 11.65 -13.05
CA GLN A 85 -9.07 12.24 -13.77
C GLN A 85 -9.45 13.39 -14.69
N LYS A 86 -10.75 13.69 -14.83
CA LYS A 86 -11.24 14.78 -15.68
C LYS A 86 -10.81 16.13 -15.10
N ILE A 87 -10.06 16.90 -15.89
CA ILE A 87 -9.65 18.26 -15.51
C ILE A 87 -10.86 19.20 -15.66
N THR A 88 -11.46 19.56 -14.52
CA THR A 88 -12.62 20.47 -14.45
C THR A 88 -12.28 21.85 -13.89
N TYR A 89 -11.12 21.98 -13.24
CA TYR A 89 -10.67 23.23 -12.63
C TYR A 89 -10.33 24.27 -13.69
N LYS A 90 -10.86 25.49 -13.51
CA LYS A 90 -10.52 26.67 -14.31
C LYS A 90 -9.97 27.73 -13.36
N ALA A 91 -8.71 28.13 -13.59
CA ALA A 91 -8.10 29.18 -12.78
C ALA A 91 -8.80 30.52 -13.04
N ALA A 92 -9.27 31.17 -11.97
CA ALA A 92 -9.91 32.47 -12.02
C ALA A 92 -9.52 33.29 -10.78
N LEU A 93 -9.54 34.62 -10.88
CA LEU A 93 -9.32 35.53 -9.76
C LEU A 93 -10.61 35.71 -8.95
N LYS A 94 -11.18 34.61 -8.47
CA LYS A 94 -12.41 34.57 -7.67
C LYS A 94 -12.26 33.54 -6.55
N THR A 95 -12.95 33.76 -5.43
CA THR A 95 -13.05 32.73 -4.38
C THR A 95 -14.04 31.65 -4.80
N PHE A 96 -14.02 30.52 -4.08
CA PHE A 96 -14.98 29.43 -4.31
C PHE A 96 -16.43 29.90 -4.16
N GLU A 97 -16.71 30.71 -3.14
CA GLU A 97 -18.04 31.23 -2.83
C GLU A 97 -18.55 32.14 -3.96
N MET A 98 -17.72 33.06 -4.45
CA MET A 98 -18.07 33.96 -5.55
C MET A 98 -18.41 33.18 -6.84
N ASP A 99 -17.59 32.17 -7.19
CA ASP A 99 -17.82 31.34 -8.38
C ASP A 99 -19.11 30.50 -8.27
N ILE A 100 -19.42 29.99 -7.08
CA ILE A 100 -20.68 29.26 -6.84
C ILE A 100 -21.89 30.20 -6.84
N MET A 101 -21.80 31.39 -6.23
CA MET A 101 -22.88 32.38 -6.26
C MET A 101 -23.24 32.79 -7.69
N GLU A 102 -22.25 33.06 -8.53
CA GLU A 102 -22.47 33.37 -9.94
C GLU A 102 -23.12 32.19 -10.70
N LYS A 103 -22.62 30.96 -10.50
CA LYS A 103 -23.17 29.76 -11.15
C LYS A 103 -24.61 29.45 -10.72
N MET A 104 -24.95 29.72 -9.47
CA MET A 104 -26.27 29.48 -8.90
C MET A 104 -27.21 30.69 -9.08
N GLY A 105 -26.73 31.80 -9.63
CA GLY A 105 -27.51 33.02 -9.88
C GLY A 105 -27.92 33.76 -8.59
N ILE A 106 -27.19 33.56 -7.50
CA ILE A 106 -27.46 34.20 -6.20
C ILE A 106 -26.90 35.63 -6.24
N LYS A 107 -27.71 36.60 -5.84
CA LYS A 107 -27.33 38.02 -5.74
C LYS A 107 -27.42 38.47 -4.29
N GLU A 108 -26.45 39.27 -3.88
CA GLU A 108 -26.51 40.04 -2.63
C GLU A 108 -26.97 41.47 -2.97
N ASP A 109 -27.81 42.04 -2.09
CA ASP A 109 -28.31 43.42 -2.16
C ASP A 109 -27.29 44.43 -1.58
#